data_AF-A0A0A0BKE0-F1
#
_entry.id   AF-A0A0A0BKE0-F1
#
_cell.length_a   1.000
_cell.length_b   1.000
_cell.length_c   1.000
_cell.angle_alpha   90.00
_cell.angle_beta   90.00
_cell.angle_gamma   90.00
#
_symmetry.space_group_name_H-M   'P 1'
#
loop_
_entity.id
_entity.type
_entity.pdbx_description
1 polymer ?
#
loop_
_entity_poly.entity_id
_entity_poly.type
_entity_poly.pdbx_seq_one_letter_code
_entity_poly.pdbx_strand_id
1 'polypeptide(L)'
;LEAATAPAATPEDVVRAWFTAAARSAAAGNHRLATALAGVRLPDEVRTSLLEGHRQTSAPLHRAVTDMGVPDPDAALTLVTAAVNVCITQVEAGAPPDLEARRAAAFTLGGLTALASRT
;
A
#
# COMPACT_ATOMS: atom_id res chain seq x y z
N LEU A 1 6.96 -5.25 7.45
CA LEU A 1 6.28 -5.34 6.14
C LEU A 1 7.05 -6.21 5.15
N GLU A 2 8.38 -6.33 5.27
CA GLU A 2 9.25 -7.14 4.39
C GLU A 2 8.93 -8.64 4.30
N ALA A 3 8.21 -9.24 5.26
CA ALA A 3 7.97 -10.68 5.27
C ALA A 3 6.71 -11.16 4.51
N ALA A 4 5.93 -10.27 3.87
CA ALA A 4 4.63 -10.62 3.29
C ALA A 4 4.61 -10.79 1.77
N THR A 5 5.74 -10.65 1.07
CA THR A 5 5.87 -10.96 -0.35
C THR A 5 6.65 -12.27 -0.54
N ALA A 6 6.05 -13.40 -0.15
CA ALA A 6 6.36 -14.70 -0.79
C ALA A 6 6.19 -14.53 -2.32
N PRO A 7 6.80 -15.34 -3.21
CA PRO A 7 6.87 -15.00 -4.63
C PRO A 7 5.46 -14.88 -5.21
N ALA A 8 4.98 -13.64 -5.26
CA ALA A 8 3.71 -13.29 -5.83
C ALA A 8 3.82 -13.66 -7.30
N ALA A 9 2.99 -14.60 -7.75
CA ALA A 9 3.10 -15.16 -9.09
C ALA A 9 2.75 -14.11 -10.16
N THR A 10 2.00 -13.08 -9.77
CA THR A 10 1.49 -12.03 -10.66
C THR A 10 1.57 -10.64 -10.00
N PRO A 11 1.61 -9.55 -10.79
CA PRO A 11 1.47 -8.18 -10.27
C PRO A 11 0.22 -8.01 -9.38
N GLU A 12 -0.87 -8.67 -9.73
CA GLU A 12 -2.11 -8.64 -8.96
C GLU A 12 -1.96 -9.27 -7.57
N ASP A 13 -1.17 -10.34 -7.46
CA ASP A 13 -0.86 -10.95 -6.17
C ASP A 13 -0.03 -10.03 -5.28
N VAL A 14 0.88 -9.23 -5.87
CA VAL A 14 1.62 -8.20 -5.12
C VAL A 14 0.66 -7.16 -4.55
N VAL A 15 -0.30 -6.68 -5.34
CA VAL A 15 -1.31 -5.72 -4.87
C VAL A 15 -2.15 -6.32 -3.73
N ARG A 16 -2.63 -7.57 -3.86
CA ARG A 16 -3.37 -8.26 -2.78
C ARG A 16 -2.54 -8.42 -1.51
N ALA A 17 -1.28 -8.84 -1.66
CA ALA A 17 -0.36 -9.00 -0.55
C ALA A 17 -0.09 -7.67 0.15
N TRP A 18 0.02 -6.58 -0.62
CA TRP A 18 0.21 -5.23 -0.09
C TRP A 18 -0.95 -4.79 0.80
N PHE A 19 -2.19 -4.88 0.33
CA PHE A 19 -3.36 -4.55 1.16
C PHE A 19 -3.47 -5.43 2.40
N THR A 20 -3.16 -6.72 2.27
CA THR A 20 -3.13 -7.64 3.42
C THR A 20 -2.09 -7.21 4.45
N ALA A 21 -0.88 -6.85 4.01
CA ALA A 21 0.19 -6.40 4.87
C ALA A 21 -0.13 -5.05 5.54
N ALA A 22 -0.72 -4.11 4.81
CA ALA A 22 -1.17 -2.82 5.32
C ALA A 22 -2.25 -2.98 6.40
N ALA A 23 -3.30 -3.78 6.12
CA ALA A 23 -4.37 -4.04 7.07
C ALA A 23 -3.88 -4.74 8.35
N ARG A 24 -2.99 -5.73 8.22
CA ARG A 24 -2.37 -6.39 9.38
C ARG A 24 -1.50 -5.44 10.19
N SER A 25 -0.74 -4.57 9.53
CA SER A 25 0.06 -3.53 10.18
C SER A 25 -0.83 -2.55 10.96
N ALA A 26 -1.96 -2.14 10.39
CA ALA A 26 -2.95 -1.30 11.05
C ALA A 26 -3.58 -1.99 12.27
N ALA A 27 -3.98 -3.26 12.13
CA ALA A 27 -4.53 -4.06 13.22
C ALA A 27 -3.53 -4.24 14.38
N ALA A 28 -2.24 -4.33 14.07
CA ALA A 28 -1.16 -4.38 15.06
C ALA A 28 -0.84 -3.01 15.71
N GLY A 29 -1.47 -1.92 15.26
CA GLY A 29 -1.24 -0.57 15.78
C GLY A 29 0.02 0.13 15.26
N ASN A 30 0.74 -0.49 14.34
CA ASN A 30 2.02 0.03 13.83
C ASN A 30 1.86 1.34 13.03
N HIS A 31 0.73 1.52 12.37
CA HIS A 31 0.47 2.75 11.60
C HIS A 31 0.35 3.98 12.51
N ARG A 32 -0.43 3.89 13.60
CA ARG A 32 -0.55 4.97 14.61
C ARG A 32 0.80 5.36 15.20
N LEU A 33 1.68 4.39 15.46
CA LEU A 33 3.05 4.64 15.93
C LEU A 33 3.85 5.44 14.89
N ALA A 34 3.81 5.05 13.62
CA ALA A 34 4.50 5.75 12.55
C ALA A 34 3.97 7.20 12.38
N THR A 35 2.64 7.39 12.43
CA THR A 35 2.03 8.74 12.39
C THR A 35 2.44 9.60 13.60
N ALA A 36 2.48 9.02 14.80
CA ALA A 36 2.91 9.74 16.00
C ALA A 36 4.38 10.20 15.91
N LEU A 37 5.26 9.37 15.37
CA LEU A 37 6.67 9.72 15.12
C LEU A 37 6.81 10.83 14.08
N ALA A 38 5.95 10.86 13.05
CA ALA A 38 5.94 11.92 12.04
C ALA A 38 5.50 13.29 12.59
N GLY A 39 4.73 13.32 13.69
CA GLY A 39 4.28 14.55 14.35
C GLY A 39 5.34 15.22 15.24
N VAL A 40 6.50 14.61 15.43
CA VAL A 40 7.60 15.15 16.24
C VAL A 40 8.70 15.72 15.32
N ARG A 41 9.39 16.77 15.77
CA ARG A 41 10.54 17.31 15.04
C ARG A 41 11.72 16.33 15.14
N LEU A 42 11.85 15.47 14.13
CA LEU A 42 12.99 14.58 13.98
C LEU A 42 14.21 15.32 13.39
N PRO A 43 15.45 14.89 13.71
CA PRO A 43 16.64 15.28 12.96
C PRO A 43 16.47 15.00 11.47
N ASP A 44 17.09 15.80 10.61
CA ASP A 44 16.90 15.73 9.15
C ASP A 44 17.41 14.40 8.59
N GLU A 45 18.48 13.85 9.17
CA GLU A 45 19.05 12.56 8.80
C GLU A 45 18.08 11.41 9.11
N VAL A 46 17.40 11.49 10.27
CA VAL A 46 16.39 10.50 10.68
C VAL A 46 15.17 10.58 9.77
N ARG A 47 14.69 11.79 9.46
CA ARG A 47 13.57 11.99 8.52
C ARG A 47 13.91 11.41 7.14
N THR A 48 15.10 11.68 6.64
CA THR A 48 15.57 11.19 5.34
C THR A 48 15.64 9.67 5.30
N SER A 49 16.18 9.05 6.34
CA SER A 49 16.24 7.58 6.46
C SER A 49 14.85 6.94 6.50
N LEU A 50 13.89 7.55 7.21
CA LEU A 50 12.50 7.07 7.25
C LEU A 50 11.81 7.15 5.89
N LEU A 51 11.98 8.26 5.17
CA LEU A 51 11.42 8.43 3.82
C LEU A 51 12.03 7.43 2.84
N GLU A 52 13.34 7.19 2.92
CA GLU A 52 14.02 6.22 2.08
C GLU A 52 13.56 4.79 2.37
N GLY A 53 13.47 4.41 3.64
CA GLY A 53 12.89 3.11 4.04
C GLY A 53 11.45 2.93 3.55
N HIS A 54 10.65 4.00 3.58
CA HIS A 54 9.29 3.97 3.03
C HIS A 54 9.27 3.74 1.51
N ARG A 55 10.15 4.42 0.75
CA ARG A 55 10.29 4.20 -0.70
C ARG A 55 10.72 2.77 -1.01
N GLN A 56 11.73 2.26 -0.31
CA GLN A 56 12.22 0.90 -0.49
C GLN A 56 11.13 -0.14 -0.21
N THR A 57 10.36 0.07 0.86
CA THR A 57 9.24 -0.82 1.22
C THR A 57 8.16 -0.82 0.13
N SER A 58 7.89 0.33 -0.49
CA SER A 58 6.84 0.47 -1.53
C SER A 58 7.27 0.10 -2.94
N ALA A 59 8.57 -0.13 -3.18
CA ALA A 59 9.10 -0.45 -4.51
C ALA A 59 8.43 -1.67 -5.19
N PRO A 60 8.11 -2.78 -4.49
CA PRO A 60 7.40 -3.91 -5.10
C PRO A 60 6.01 -3.54 -5.61
N LEU A 61 5.27 -2.71 -4.86
CA LEU A 61 3.94 -2.24 -5.27
C LEU A 61 4.05 -1.34 -6.50
N HIS A 62 5.03 -0.43 -6.52
CA HIS A 62 5.27 0.44 -7.66
C HIS A 62 5.53 -0.36 -8.94
N ARG A 63 6.41 -1.36 -8.84
CA ARG A 63 6.71 -2.26 -9.96
C ARG A 63 5.46 -3.02 -10.42
N ALA A 64 4.68 -3.56 -9.49
CA ALA A 64 3.46 -4.28 -9.84
C ALA A 64 2.46 -3.41 -10.60
N VAL A 65 2.24 -2.16 -10.18
CA VAL A 65 1.35 -1.23 -10.90
C VAL A 65 1.88 -0.92 -12.31
N THR A 66 3.19 -0.72 -12.47
CA THR A 66 3.81 -0.53 -13.79
C THR A 66 3.64 -1.78 -14.67
N ASP A 67 3.90 -2.97 -14.13
CA ASP A 67 3.83 -4.24 -14.86
C ASP A 67 2.39 -4.62 -15.28
N MET A 68 1.36 -3.98 -14.70
CA MET A 68 -0.04 -4.12 -15.13
C MET A 68 -0.37 -3.32 -16.41
N GLY A 69 0.57 -2.55 -16.97
CA GLY A 69 0.40 -1.87 -18.26
C GLY A 69 -0.57 -0.69 -18.24
N VAL A 70 -0.72 -0.02 -17.09
CA VAL A 70 -1.51 1.21 -17.01
C VAL A 70 -0.82 2.36 -17.76
N PRO A 71 -1.54 3.22 -18.51
CA PRO A 71 -0.93 4.29 -19.31
C PRO A 71 -0.16 5.35 -18.51
N ASP A 72 -0.62 5.63 -17.30
CA ASP A 72 0.01 6.58 -16.36
C ASP A 72 0.17 5.89 -14.98
N PRO A 73 1.30 5.19 -14.75
CA PRO A 73 1.55 4.47 -13.50
C PRO A 73 1.62 5.38 -12.27
N ASP A 74 2.12 6.60 -12.41
CA ASP A 74 2.29 7.53 -11.29
C ASP A 74 0.94 8.05 -10.80
N ALA A 75 0.05 8.42 -11.72
CA ALA A 75 -1.33 8.77 -11.40
C ALA A 75 -2.07 7.57 -10.78
N ALA A 76 -1.90 6.37 -11.33
CA ALA A 76 -2.50 5.15 -10.79
C ALA A 76 -2.01 4.85 -9.36
N LEU A 77 -0.71 5.00 -9.09
CA LEU A 77 -0.11 4.81 -7.76
C LEU A 77 -0.63 5.81 -6.73
N THR A 78 -0.95 7.03 -7.13
CA THR A 78 -1.58 8.02 -6.24
C THR A 78 -2.95 7.52 -5.76
N LEU A 79 -3.75 6.93 -6.66
CA LEU A 79 -5.04 6.33 -6.33
C LEU A 79 -4.89 5.07 -5.46
N VAL A 80 -3.92 4.21 -5.78
CA VAL A 80 -3.59 3.02 -4.98
C VAL A 80 -3.22 3.42 -3.55
N THR A 81 -2.38 4.45 -3.40
CA THR A 81 -1.97 4.98 -2.09
C THR A 81 -3.16 5.52 -1.31
N ALA A 82 -4.08 6.23 -1.96
CA ALA A 82 -5.32 6.68 -1.32
C ALA A 82 -6.16 5.50 -0.80
N ALA A 83 -6.31 4.44 -1.60
CA ALA A 83 -7.02 3.24 -1.19
C ALA A 83 -6.33 2.52 -0.01
N VAL A 84 -5.00 2.47 0.01
CA VAL A 84 -4.22 1.92 1.14
C VAL A 84 -4.47 2.70 2.42
N ASN A 85 -4.41 4.03 2.35
CA ASN A 85 -4.66 4.90 3.51
C ASN A 85 -6.08 4.70 4.05
N VAL A 86 -7.09 4.62 3.18
CA VAL A 86 -8.48 4.34 3.59
C VAL A 86 -8.60 2.98 4.24
N CYS A 87 -8.02 1.92 3.65
CA CYS A 87 -8.01 0.57 4.23
C CYS A 87 -7.42 0.57 5.64
N ILE A 88 -6.31 1.29 5.85
CA ILE A 88 -5.68 1.43 7.17
C ILE A 88 -6.63 2.12 8.15
N THR A 89 -7.17 3.29 7.79
CA THR A 89 -8.08 4.06 8.67
C THR A 89 -9.33 3.25 9.04
N GLN A 90 -9.89 2.49 8.10
CA GLN A 90 -11.05 1.63 8.37
C GLN A 90 -10.71 0.52 9.37
N VAL A 91 -9.54 -0.11 9.24
CA VAL A 91 -9.08 -1.12 10.21
C VAL A 91 -8.82 -0.49 11.58
N GLU A 92 -8.21 0.69 11.63
CA GLU A 92 -8.02 1.44 12.88
C GLU A 92 -9.33 1.83 13.56
N ALA A 93 -10.40 2.02 12.78
CA ALA A 93 -11.77 2.26 13.24
C ALA A 93 -12.52 0.98 13.67
N GLY A 94 -11.88 -0.20 13.57
CA GLY A 94 -12.42 -1.48 14.02
C GLY A 94 -12.97 -2.38 12.91
N ALA A 95 -12.75 -2.07 11.64
CA ALA A 95 -13.12 -2.97 10.55
C ALA A 95 -12.30 -4.27 10.61
N PRO A 96 -12.89 -5.44 10.27
CA PRO A 96 -12.14 -6.70 10.22
C PRO A 96 -11.01 -6.65 9.17
N PRO A 97 -9.73 -6.83 9.55
CA PRO A 97 -8.58 -6.56 8.68
C PRO A 97 -8.60 -7.35 7.36
N ASP A 98 -8.89 -8.65 7.43
CA ASP A 98 -8.92 -9.52 6.23
C ASP A 98 -10.10 -9.23 5.31
N LEU A 99 -11.20 -8.69 5.84
CA LEU A 99 -12.34 -8.26 5.01
C LEU A 99 -12.01 -6.94 4.30
N GLU A 100 -11.44 -5.99 5.04
CA GLU A 100 -11.08 -4.67 4.50
C GLU A 100 -9.99 -4.78 3.43
N ALA A 101 -8.93 -5.55 3.70
CA ALA A 101 -7.86 -5.82 2.73
C ALA A 101 -8.40 -6.41 1.42
N ARG A 102 -9.33 -7.38 1.50
CA ARG A 102 -9.93 -7.99 0.30
C ARG A 102 -10.78 -7.01 -0.50
N ARG A 103 -11.58 -6.17 0.17
CA ARG A 103 -12.43 -5.16 -0.49
C ARG A 103 -11.57 -4.10 -1.18
N ALA A 104 -10.59 -3.56 -0.47
CA ALA A 104 -9.69 -2.55 -1.00
C ALA A 104 -8.86 -3.09 -2.18
N ALA A 105 -8.30 -4.31 -2.05
CA ALA A 105 -7.58 -4.95 -3.14
C ALA A 105 -8.47 -5.20 -4.37
N ALA A 106 -9.71 -5.68 -4.18
CA ALA A 106 -10.64 -5.90 -5.29
C ALA A 106 -10.99 -4.58 -6.01
N PHE A 107 -11.26 -3.51 -5.26
CA PHE A 107 -11.53 -2.18 -5.81
C PHE A 107 -10.33 -1.66 -6.61
N THR A 108 -9.14 -1.71 -6.02
CA THR A 108 -7.92 -1.22 -6.66
C THR A 108 -7.58 -2.03 -7.91
N LEU A 109 -7.65 -3.35 -7.86
CA LEU A 109 -7.39 -4.20 -9.04
C LEU A 109 -8.40 -3.93 -10.16
N GLY A 110 -9.70 -3.82 -9.84
CA GLY A 110 -10.72 -3.48 -10.83
C GLY A 110 -10.45 -2.13 -11.50
N GLY A 111 -10.03 -1.12 -10.73
CA GLY A 111 -9.62 0.17 -11.24
C GLY A 111 -8.40 0.09 -12.15
N LEU A 112 -7.33 -0.60 -11.73
CA LEU A 112 -6.11 -0.77 -12.50
C LEU A 112 -6.36 -1.51 -13.81
N THR A 113 -7.12 -2.61 -13.79
CA THR A 113 -7.52 -3.34 -15.00
C THR A 113 -8.33 -2.46 -15.95
N ALA A 114 -9.25 -1.64 -15.43
CA ALA A 114 -10.03 -0.72 -16.25
C ALA A 114 -9.17 0.38 -16.89
N LEU A 115 -8.14 0.86 -16.20
CA LEU A 115 -7.19 1.84 -16.74
C LEU A 115 -6.30 1.22 -17.83
N ALA A 116 -5.79 0.01 -17.63
CA ALA A 116 -4.96 -0.70 -18.61
C ALA A 116 -5.73 -1.04 -19.89
N SER A 117 -7.03 -1.34 -19.78
CA SER A 117 -7.90 -1.73 -20.89
C SER A 117 -8.37 -0.55 -21.77
N ARG A 118 -8.03 0.69 -21.40
CA ARG A 118 -8.41 1.92 -22.13
C ARG A 118 -7.34 2.40 -23.12
N THR A 119 -6.39 1.53 -23.42
CA THR A 119 -5.37 1.72 -24.47
C THR A 119 -5.96 1.44 -25.84
#